data_AF-A0A6L5FXC5-F1
#
_entry.id   AF-A0A6L5FXC5-F1
#
_cell.length_a   1.000
_cell.length_b   1.000
_cell.length_c   1.000
_cell.angle_alpha   90.00
_cell.angle_beta   90.00
_cell.angle_gamma   90.00
#
_symmetry.space_group_name_H-M   'P 1'
#
loop_
_entity.id
_entity.type
_entity.pdbx_description
1 polymer ?
#
loop_
_entity_poly.entity_id
_entity_poly.type
_entity_poly.pdbx_seq_one_letter_code
_entity_poly.pdbx_strand_id
1 'polypeptide(L)'
;MAAALLVALMLLFSACGDPESNPGASGPASPDDPVSSTPDPNESPTGGGAQLVEPQPGQVDVRPIPWTRAKVLDDGAAVKLFWWSGVEPCNVLDRVEVEYTDEAVTMTLFEGHTETDEDVACIEIAVKKATIVELDEPLGDREIVDGADGR
;
A
#
# COMPACT_ATOMS: atom_id res chain seq x y z
N MET A 1 8.98 -59.30 -46.03
CA MET A 1 7.92 -58.90 -46.99
C MET A 1 7.20 -57.71 -46.39
N ALA A 2 7.63 -56.50 -46.78
CA ALA A 2 6.96 -55.66 -47.78
C ALA A 2 5.81 -54.88 -47.11
N ALA A 3 6.02 -53.62 -46.68
CA ALA A 3 6.16 -52.40 -47.48
C ALA A 3 4.83 -51.96 -48.10
N ALA A 4 4.42 -50.72 -47.81
CA ALA A 4 4.12 -49.67 -48.81
C ALA A 4 3.00 -48.73 -48.33
N LEU A 5 3.33 -47.43 -48.23
CA LEU A 5 2.63 -46.29 -48.84
C LEU A 5 3.34 -45.01 -48.36
N LEU A 6 4.41 -44.59 -49.07
CA LEU A 6 4.40 -43.63 -50.20
C LEU A 6 4.23 -42.20 -49.68
N VAL A 7 5.32 -41.45 -49.43
CA VAL A 7 6.24 -40.81 -50.41
C VAL A 7 5.53 -39.77 -51.27
N ALA A 8 5.80 -38.49 -50.97
CA ALA A 8 5.93 -37.33 -51.85
C ALA A 8 6.04 -36.12 -50.91
N LEU A 9 6.96 -35.16 -50.98
CA LEU A 9 7.79 -34.62 -52.06
C LEU A 9 8.81 -33.73 -51.28
N MET A 10 10.13 -33.91 -51.33
CA MET A 10 11.02 -33.35 -52.36
C MET A 10 10.64 -31.89 -52.72
N LEU A 11 11.43 -30.82 -52.59
CA LEU A 11 12.89 -30.61 -52.71
C LEU A 11 13.18 -29.09 -52.52
N LEU A 12 14.33 -28.78 -51.89
CA LEU A 12 15.36 -27.81 -52.31
C LEU A 12 15.22 -26.26 -52.18
N PHE A 13 16.40 -25.67 -51.86
CA PHE A 13 16.88 -24.27 -51.96
C PHE A 13 16.33 -23.31 -50.89
N SER A 14 17.08 -22.46 -50.16
CA SER A 14 18.23 -21.59 -50.48
C SER A 14 18.77 -21.03 -49.14
N ALA A 15 20.04 -21.19 -48.77
CA ALA A 15 21.10 -20.17 -48.85
C ALA A 15 20.88 -18.84 -48.08
N CYS A 16 21.85 -18.56 -47.19
CA CYS A 16 22.41 -17.27 -46.74
C CYS A 16 21.54 -16.25 -45.98
N GLY A 17 22.02 -15.88 -44.79
CA GLY A 17 22.12 -14.48 -44.36
C GLY A 17 21.64 -14.17 -42.94
N ASP A 18 22.53 -14.23 -41.94
CA ASP A 18 22.57 -13.17 -40.92
C ASP A 18 23.07 -11.89 -41.63
N PRO A 19 22.66 -10.64 -41.27
CA PRO A 19 22.33 -10.17 -39.93
C PRO A 19 21.12 -9.21 -39.88
N GLU A 20 20.83 -8.67 -38.69
CA GLU A 20 20.57 -7.25 -38.40
C GLU A 20 19.51 -7.09 -37.31
N SER A 21 20.02 -6.82 -36.10
CA SER A 21 19.33 -6.09 -35.06
C SER A 21 18.71 -4.83 -35.66
N ASN A 22 17.38 -4.76 -35.73
CA ASN A 22 16.70 -3.48 -35.91
C ASN A 22 16.10 -3.04 -34.56
N PRO A 23 16.66 -2.02 -33.90
CA PRO A 23 16.06 -1.43 -32.72
C PRO A 23 14.92 -0.50 -33.15
N GLY A 24 13.74 -0.70 -32.56
CA GLY A 24 12.70 0.33 -32.48
C GLY A 24 11.91 0.58 -33.76
N ALA A 25 10.75 -0.06 -33.86
CA ALA A 25 9.63 0.47 -34.61
C ALA A 25 8.42 0.58 -33.65
N SER A 26 8.27 1.73 -33.00
CA SER A 26 7.02 2.10 -32.34
C SER A 26 5.99 2.44 -33.42
N GLY A 27 5.32 1.42 -33.94
CA GLY A 27 4.07 1.59 -34.69
C GLY A 27 2.88 1.74 -33.73
N PRO A 28 1.73 2.28 -34.18
CA PRO A 28 0.50 2.21 -33.41
C PRO A 28 0.13 0.73 -33.21
N ALA A 29 -0.05 0.32 -31.96
CA ALA A 29 -0.47 -1.03 -31.62
C ALA A 29 -1.83 -1.33 -32.30
N SER A 30 -1.92 -2.50 -32.94
CA SER A 30 -3.19 -3.06 -33.37
C SER A 30 -4.05 -3.37 -32.14
N PRO A 31 -5.39 -3.24 -32.20
CA PRO A 31 -6.28 -3.68 -31.11
C PRO A 31 -6.10 -5.16 -30.73
N ASP A 32 -5.59 -5.97 -31.67
CA ASP A 32 -5.36 -7.40 -31.51
C ASP A 32 -3.93 -7.75 -31.07
N ASP A 33 -3.06 -6.75 -30.85
CA ASP A 33 -1.70 -7.00 -30.39
C ASP A 33 -1.69 -7.37 -28.89
N PRO A 34 -0.88 -8.36 -28.49
CA PRO A 34 -0.75 -8.70 -27.09
C PRO A 34 -0.10 -7.55 -26.33
N VAL A 35 -0.78 -7.08 -25.28
CA VAL A 35 -0.19 -6.14 -24.33
C VAL A 35 0.87 -6.91 -23.53
N SER A 36 2.14 -6.55 -23.73
CA SER A 36 3.26 -7.08 -22.96
C SER A 36 3.93 -5.93 -22.22
N SER A 37 3.75 -5.88 -20.91
CA SER A 37 4.53 -4.99 -20.03
C SER A 37 5.56 -5.81 -19.26
N THR A 38 6.80 -5.34 -19.27
CA THR A 38 7.84 -5.80 -18.36
C THR A 38 7.71 -4.97 -17.07
N PRO A 39 7.61 -5.58 -15.88
CA PRO A 39 7.65 -4.83 -14.63
C PRO A 39 8.94 -4.00 -14.56
N ASP A 40 8.84 -2.73 -14.17
CA ASP A 40 10.02 -1.92 -13.93
C ASP A 40 10.72 -2.45 -12.67
N PRO A 41 12.00 -2.89 -12.75
CA PRO A 41 12.73 -3.39 -11.59
C PRO A 41 12.97 -2.31 -10.52
N ASN A 42 12.72 -1.05 -10.85
CA ASN A 42 12.80 0.11 -9.98
C ASN A 42 11.41 0.63 -9.57
N GLU A 43 10.32 -0.05 -9.96
CA GLU A 43 8.99 0.18 -9.43
C GLU A 43 8.98 -0.20 -7.94
N SER A 44 8.98 0.81 -7.08
CA SER A 44 8.57 0.57 -5.69
C SER A 44 7.12 0.09 -5.74
N PRO A 45 6.76 -1.03 -5.09
CA PRO A 45 5.40 -1.54 -5.15
C PRO A 45 4.44 -0.50 -4.58
N THR A 46 3.73 0.21 -5.46
CA THR A 46 2.71 1.20 -5.09
C THR A 46 1.38 0.56 -4.68
N GLY A 47 1.35 -0.77 -4.50
CA GLY A 47 0.20 -1.51 -3.99
C GLY A 47 0.53 -2.25 -2.70
N GLY A 48 0.19 -1.67 -1.54
CA GLY A 48 0.25 -2.35 -0.23
C GLY A 48 0.81 -1.51 0.94
N GLY A 49 1.33 -0.31 0.67
CA GLY A 49 1.78 0.63 1.69
C GLY A 49 0.62 1.25 2.48
N ALA A 50 0.84 1.54 3.75
CA ALA A 50 -0.12 2.32 4.53
C ALA A 50 -0.07 3.80 4.11
N GLN A 51 -1.23 4.43 3.93
CA GLN A 51 -1.34 5.87 3.70
C GLN A 51 -0.86 6.61 4.94
N LEU A 52 0.20 7.41 4.83
CA LEU A 52 0.64 8.28 5.92
C LEU A 52 -0.34 9.46 6.02
N VAL A 53 -0.89 9.67 7.20
CA VAL A 53 -1.81 10.76 7.51
C VAL A 53 -1.34 11.52 8.75
N GLU A 54 -1.60 12.82 8.76
CA GLU A 54 -1.34 13.71 9.88
C GLU A 54 -2.65 14.00 10.62
N PRO A 55 -2.60 14.22 11.95
CA PRO A 55 -3.78 14.64 12.70
C PRO A 55 -4.36 15.97 12.18
N GLN A 56 -5.69 16.02 12.09
CA GLN A 56 -6.48 17.19 11.73
C GLN A 56 -7.46 17.48 12.88
N PRO A 57 -7.08 18.30 13.88
CA PRO A 57 -7.91 18.51 15.06
C PRO A 57 -9.24 19.21 14.75
N GLY A 58 -10.26 18.91 15.55
CA GLY A 58 -11.58 19.54 15.46
C GLY A 58 -12.59 18.76 14.63
N GLN A 59 -12.39 17.45 14.47
CA GLN A 59 -13.38 16.60 13.83
C GLN A 59 -14.64 16.48 14.70
N VAL A 60 -15.76 16.09 14.08
CA VAL A 60 -17.04 15.84 14.74
C VAL A 60 -17.15 14.35 15.10
N ASP A 61 -17.89 14.05 16.18
CA ASP A 61 -18.11 12.70 16.72
C ASP A 61 -16.83 11.86 16.89
N VAL A 62 -15.82 12.51 17.46
CA VAL A 62 -14.51 11.92 17.69
C VAL A 62 -14.59 10.76 18.68
N ARG A 63 -14.02 9.62 18.29
CA ARG A 63 -14.00 8.39 19.09
C ARG A 63 -12.63 7.71 19.01
N PRO A 64 -12.24 6.95 20.06
CA PRO A 64 -11.02 6.17 20.01
C PRO A 64 -11.14 5.02 18.99
N ILE A 65 -10.07 4.72 18.27
CA ILE A 65 -9.99 3.64 17.29
C ILE A 65 -8.76 2.77 17.58
N PRO A 66 -8.91 1.43 17.62
CA PRO A 66 -7.76 0.55 17.84
C PRO A 66 -6.80 0.59 16.66
N TRP A 67 -5.51 0.54 16.97
CA TRP A 67 -4.47 0.30 15.99
C TRP A 67 -4.09 -1.18 15.93
N THR A 68 -3.50 -1.57 14.81
CA THR A 68 -3.17 -2.98 14.53
C THR A 68 -1.69 -3.29 14.67
N ARG A 69 -0.83 -2.26 14.65
CA ARG A 69 0.62 -2.40 14.78
C ARG A 69 1.24 -1.07 15.19
N ALA A 70 2.23 -1.14 16.06
CA ALA A 70 3.18 -0.07 16.32
C ALA A 70 4.58 -0.48 15.80
N LYS A 71 5.32 0.47 15.25
CA LYS A 71 6.73 0.31 14.87
C LYS A 71 7.56 1.43 15.48
N VAL A 72 8.53 1.06 16.32
CA VAL A 72 9.50 2.00 16.89
C VAL A 72 10.45 2.50 15.80
N LEU A 73 10.73 3.79 15.81
CA LEU A 73 11.62 4.52 14.92
C LEU A 73 12.64 5.32 15.74
N ASP A 74 13.67 5.83 15.06
CA ASP A 74 14.60 6.84 15.59
C ASP A 74 15.14 6.52 16.99
N ASP A 75 15.63 5.30 17.17
CA ASP A 75 16.17 4.77 18.43
C ASP A 75 15.22 4.94 19.64
N GLY A 76 13.91 4.88 19.38
CA GLY A 76 12.88 5.03 20.40
C GLY A 76 12.33 6.44 20.55
N ALA A 77 12.76 7.41 19.74
CA ALA A 77 12.25 8.79 19.79
C ALA A 77 10.90 8.96 19.06
N ALA A 78 10.49 7.99 18.23
CA ALA A 78 9.21 8.06 17.52
C ALA A 78 8.56 6.68 17.35
N VAL A 79 7.25 6.66 17.19
CA VAL A 79 6.46 5.46 16.93
C VAL A 79 5.56 5.68 15.71
N LYS A 80 5.63 4.75 14.76
CA LYS A 80 4.68 4.69 13.65
C LYS A 80 3.55 3.72 13.96
N LEU A 81 2.34 4.25 14.08
CA LEU A 81 1.11 3.47 14.29
C LEU A 81 0.47 3.13 12.95
N PHE A 82 -0.15 1.95 12.87
CA PHE A 82 -0.85 1.46 11.68
C PHE A 82 -2.24 0.95 12.05
N TRP A 83 -3.26 1.34 11.30
CA TRP A 83 -4.65 0.90 11.52
C TRP A 83 -5.41 0.77 10.20
N TRP A 84 -6.59 0.17 10.26
CA TRP A 84 -7.55 0.15 9.16
C TRP A 84 -8.70 1.09 9.52
N SER A 85 -9.11 1.91 8.56
CA SER A 85 -10.21 2.86 8.74
C SER A 85 -10.90 3.13 7.40
N GLY A 86 -12.00 3.87 7.41
CA GLY A 86 -12.67 4.34 6.21
C GLY A 86 -11.93 5.50 5.52
N VAL A 87 -12.50 5.92 4.40
CA VAL A 87 -12.01 7.07 3.62
C VAL A 87 -12.47 8.38 4.25
N GLU A 88 -11.66 9.43 4.04
CA GLU A 88 -12.09 10.80 4.26
C GLU A 88 -13.21 11.17 3.26
N PRO A 89 -14.13 12.08 3.63
CA PRO A 89 -14.10 12.87 4.86
C PRO A 89 -14.72 12.16 6.09
N CYS A 90 -15.38 11.02 5.90
CA CYS A 90 -16.10 10.31 6.96
C CYS A 90 -15.24 9.72 8.09
N ASN A 91 -13.95 9.48 7.85
CA ASN A 91 -13.01 9.02 8.87
C ASN A 91 -11.67 9.77 8.73
N VAL A 92 -11.51 10.81 9.54
CA VAL A 92 -10.32 11.66 9.60
C VAL A 92 -9.65 11.46 10.95
N LEU A 93 -8.31 11.33 10.96
CA LEU A 93 -7.53 11.30 12.18
C LEU A 93 -7.60 12.67 12.86
N ASP A 94 -8.25 12.75 14.01
CA ASP A 94 -8.38 14.01 14.79
C ASP A 94 -7.10 14.28 15.59
N ARG A 95 -6.68 13.29 16.38
CA ARG A 95 -5.49 13.37 17.25
C ARG A 95 -4.96 11.99 17.62
N VAL A 96 -3.75 12.01 18.18
CA VAL A 96 -3.19 10.88 18.92
C VAL A 96 -2.91 11.35 20.34
N GLU A 97 -3.45 10.66 21.33
CA GLU A 97 -3.12 10.90 22.74
C GLU A 97 -2.01 9.94 23.16
N VAL A 98 -1.03 10.45 23.90
CA VAL A 98 0.09 9.67 24.43
C VAL A 98 0.15 9.85 25.94
N GLU A 99 0.06 8.74 26.66
CA GLU A 99 0.17 8.70 28.11
C GLU A 99 1.41 7.90 28.52
N TYR A 100 2.23 8.49 29.40
CA TYR A 100 3.48 7.90 29.84
C TYR A 100 3.37 7.39 31.27
N THR A 101 3.91 6.19 31.50
CA THR A 101 4.15 5.61 32.82
C THR A 101 5.57 5.05 32.88
N ASP A 102 5.98 4.57 34.05
CA ASP A 102 7.28 3.90 34.22
C ASP A 102 7.37 2.58 33.43
N GLU A 103 6.23 1.96 33.10
CA GLU A 103 6.16 0.63 32.48
C GLU A 103 5.70 0.66 31.01
N ALA A 104 4.91 1.67 30.63
CA ALA A 104 4.25 1.72 29.34
C ALA A 104 4.11 3.14 28.77
N VAL A 105 4.09 3.22 27.44
CA VAL A 105 3.64 4.35 26.64
C VAL A 105 2.33 3.94 25.97
N THR A 106 1.22 4.46 26.47
CA THR A 106 -0.12 4.17 25.92
C THR A 106 -0.44 5.19 24.84
N MET A 107 -0.76 4.72 23.64
CA MET A 107 -1.07 5.58 22.49
C MET A 107 -2.49 5.28 22.00
N THR A 108 -3.32 6.30 21.92
CA THR A 108 -4.72 6.18 21.50
C THR A 108 -4.98 7.03 20.26
N LEU A 109 -5.40 6.40 19.17
CA LEU A 109 -5.84 7.11 17.96
C LEU A 109 -7.28 7.55 18.15
N PHE A 110 -7.59 8.76 17.69
CA PHE A 110 -8.95 9.28 17.66
C PHE A 110 -9.33 9.68 16.24
N GLU A 111 -10.45 9.14 15.75
CA GLU A 111 -11.00 9.54 14.46
C GLU A 111 -12.41 10.11 14.63
N GLY A 112 -12.73 11.06 13.76
CA GLY A 112 -14.06 11.64 13.60
C GLY A 112 -14.36 11.86 12.12
N HIS A 113 -15.30 12.75 11.83
CA HIS A 113 -15.67 13.14 10.48
C HIS A 113 -15.66 14.66 10.33
N THR A 114 -15.58 15.17 9.10
CA THR A 114 -15.53 16.62 8.89
C THR A 114 -16.94 17.22 9.04
N GLU A 115 -17.03 18.51 9.40
CA GLU A 115 -18.33 19.21 9.49
C GLU A 115 -19.12 19.20 8.16
N THR A 116 -18.47 18.96 7.02
CA THR A 116 -19.10 18.99 5.70
C THR A 116 -19.70 17.66 5.25
N ASP A 117 -19.76 16.65 6.13
CA ASP A 117 -20.08 15.27 5.72
C ASP A 117 -21.56 14.93 5.67
N GLU A 118 -22.43 15.87 6.05
CA GLU A 118 -23.89 15.65 6.12
C GLU A 118 -24.52 15.21 4.78
N ASP A 119 -23.87 15.53 3.65
CA ASP A 119 -24.33 15.19 2.29
C ASP A 119 -23.40 14.20 1.54
N VAL A 120 -22.45 13.56 2.23
CA VAL A 120 -21.46 12.66 1.61
C VAL A 120 -21.81 11.19 1.86
N ALA A 121 -21.74 10.36 0.82
CA ALA A 121 -21.89 8.92 0.96
C ALA A 121 -20.62 8.30 1.57
N CYS A 122 -20.70 7.88 2.83
CA CYS A 122 -19.63 7.14 3.51
C CYS A 122 -19.59 5.68 3.05
N ILE A 123 -18.66 5.37 2.14
CA ILE A 123 -18.46 4.02 1.62
C ILE A 123 -17.61 3.17 2.57
N GLU A 124 -17.96 1.90 2.70
CA GLU A 124 -17.28 0.92 3.57
C GLU A 124 -16.02 0.34 2.90
N ILE A 125 -15.04 1.20 2.57
CA ILE A 125 -13.73 0.78 2.07
C ILE A 125 -12.70 0.89 3.18
N ALA A 126 -12.04 -0.23 3.50
CA ALA A 126 -10.94 -0.26 4.44
C ALA A 126 -9.63 0.25 3.80
N VAL A 127 -9.14 1.37 4.29
CA VAL A 127 -7.85 1.96 3.95
C VAL A 127 -6.86 1.66 5.07
N LYS A 128 -5.69 1.12 4.71
CA LYS A 128 -4.59 0.97 5.66
C LYS A 128 -3.95 2.33 5.85
N LYS A 129 -4.07 2.90 7.05
CA LYS A 129 -3.48 4.18 7.41
C LYS A 129 -2.28 3.99 8.32
N ALA A 130 -1.45 5.02 8.40
CA ALA A 130 -0.39 5.14 9.37
C ALA A 130 -0.17 6.60 9.78
N THR A 131 0.36 6.82 10.98
CA THR A 131 0.80 8.13 11.45
C THR A 131 2.09 7.95 12.24
N ILE A 132 2.92 8.98 12.28
CA ILE A 132 4.17 9.00 13.05
C ILE A 132 3.94 9.93 14.23
N VAL A 133 4.23 9.44 15.41
CA VAL A 133 4.13 10.16 16.66
C VAL A 133 5.53 10.33 17.21
N GLU A 134 5.96 11.58 17.36
CA GLU A 134 7.17 11.92 18.09
C GLU A 134 6.89 11.78 19.59
N LEU A 135 7.82 11.13 20.32
CA LEU A 135 7.70 10.98 21.76
C LEU A 135 8.42 12.13 22.48
N ASP A 136 7.85 12.57 23.59
CA ASP A 136 8.45 13.61 24.45
C ASP A 136 9.73 13.11 25.14
N GLU A 137 9.83 11.79 25.29
CA GLU A 137 11.00 11.09 25.83
C GLU A 137 11.17 9.71 25.14
N PRO A 138 12.42 9.22 24.98
CA PRO A 138 12.68 7.95 24.30
C PRO A 138 11.96 6.78 24.96
N LEU A 139 11.41 5.85 24.16
CA LEU A 139 10.63 4.71 24.64
C LEU A 139 11.34 3.89 25.75
N GLY A 140 12.64 3.63 25.61
CA GLY A 140 13.38 2.81 26.57
C GLY A 140 12.86 1.36 26.61
N ASP A 141 12.73 0.80 27.82
CA ASP A 141 12.25 -0.57 28.03
C ASP A 141 10.72 -0.67 28.19
N ARG A 142 10.00 0.44 27.98
CA ARG A 142 8.55 0.52 28.18
C ARG A 142 7.78 -0.20 27.08
N GLU A 143 6.64 -0.77 27.45
CA GLU A 143 5.72 -1.39 26.51
C GLU A 143 4.91 -0.32 25.74
N ILE A 144 4.61 -0.57 24.46
CA ILE A 144 3.65 0.25 23.71
C ILE A 144 2.28 -0.40 23.82
N VAL A 145 1.32 0.35 24.35
CA VAL A 145 -0.05 -0.14 24.63
C VAL A 145 -1.07 0.61 23.80
N ASP A 146 -2.07 -0.10 23.26
CA ASP A 146 -3.20 0.51 22.57
C ASP A 146 -4.25 0.95 23.60
N GLY A 147 -4.48 2.25 23.74
CA GLY A 147 -5.47 2.77 24.69
C GLY A 147 -6.93 2.65 24.22
N ALA A 148 -7.15 2.21 22.98
CA ALA A 148 -8.47 1.89 22.45
C ALA A 148 -8.81 0.39 22.51
N ASP A 149 -7.86 -0.50 22.85
CA ASP A 149 -8.12 -1.93 22.92
C ASP A 149 -9.15 -2.27 24.02
N GLY A 150 -10.05 -3.22 23.73
CA GLY A 150 -11.09 -3.67 24.66
C GLY A 150 -12.31 -2.76 24.85
N ARG A 151 -12.50 -1.71 24.03
CA ARG A 151 -13.71 -0.86 24.02
C ARG A 151 -14.68 -1.18 22.89
#